data_AF-A0A3D2LEP1-F1
#
_entry.id   AF-A0A3D2LEP1-F1
#
_cell.length_a   1.000
_cell.length_b   1.000
_cell.length_c   1.000
_cell.angle_alpha   90.00
_cell.angle_beta   90.00
_cell.angle_gamma   90.00
#
_symmetry.space_group_name_H-M   'P 1'
#
loop_
_entity.id
_entity.type
_entity.pdbx_description
1 polymer ?
#
loop_
_entity_poly.entity_id
_entity_poly.type
_entity_poly.pdbx_seq_one_letter_code
_entity_poly.pdbx_strand_id
1 'polypeptide(L)'
;MAKWSANLKATFDRAFPERQIYHRSGGTVRYISISPWQQAICALGATALAGWTIFLTGTFALGGSTGTLTGSSDDRELAKYERWVQELRAKDALSRSLLEERTDAFQRETAEWEDRQKALEDLFEQLKGDETLDVSALTGDGADLLVQASIEEADDRQSRDSFRMTATLDTRGNRVSVKNLKYNQERMLDEAEDLAIERAERARSVIQLTTIGSDRIMESAEMGGPLVSMANLTAGGETLSAQDASFYNRLTETQARVAEMQYYEQIVESLPLGAPVGVPFRYTSPYGIWVDPFIKRPRWH
;
A
#
# COMPACT_ATOMS: atom_id res chain seq x y z
N MET A 1 -57.69 44.06 -70.32
CA MET A 1 -56.23 44.14 -70.10
C MET A 1 -55.54 45.31 -70.82
N ALA A 2 -56.04 45.81 -71.97
CA ALA A 2 -55.37 46.88 -72.74
C ALA A 2 -55.28 48.27 -72.06
N LYS A 3 -56.21 48.63 -71.15
CA LYS A 3 -56.18 49.93 -70.45
C LYS A 3 -55.04 50.02 -69.42
N TRP A 4 -54.62 48.87 -68.87
CA TRP A 4 -53.59 48.83 -67.83
C TRP A 4 -52.19 49.03 -68.41
N SER A 5 -51.91 48.44 -69.58
CA SER A 5 -50.63 48.61 -70.28
C SER A 5 -50.42 50.04 -70.80
N ALA A 6 -51.49 50.72 -71.21
CA ALA A 6 -51.41 52.12 -71.67
C ALA A 6 -51.10 53.08 -70.51
N ASN A 7 -51.77 52.90 -69.37
CA ASN A 7 -51.51 53.71 -68.17
C ASN A 7 -50.10 53.45 -67.62
N LEU A 8 -49.64 52.21 -67.60
CA LEU A 8 -48.27 51.84 -67.22
C LEU A 8 -47.23 52.51 -68.10
N LYS A 9 -47.43 52.53 -69.41
CA LYS A 9 -46.52 53.17 -70.36
C LYS A 9 -46.49 54.69 -70.18
N ALA A 10 -47.65 55.32 -69.99
CA ALA A 10 -47.73 56.75 -69.72
C ALA A 10 -47.07 57.14 -68.38
N THR A 11 -47.23 56.33 -67.33
CA THR A 11 -46.53 56.56 -66.04
C THR A 11 -45.03 56.29 -66.14
N PHE A 12 -44.60 55.35 -66.98
CA PHE A 12 -43.20 55.02 -67.21
C PHE A 12 -42.48 56.15 -67.96
N ASP A 13 -43.08 56.65 -69.04
CA ASP A 13 -42.53 57.75 -69.83
C ASP A 13 -42.49 59.07 -69.04
N ARG A 14 -43.40 59.25 -68.07
CA ARG A 14 -43.37 60.37 -67.12
C ARG A 14 -42.32 60.22 -66.02
N ALA A 15 -42.08 58.99 -65.54
CA ALA A 15 -41.11 58.72 -64.47
C ALA A 15 -39.67 58.68 -64.99
N PHE A 16 -39.45 58.24 -66.23
CA PHE A 16 -38.13 58.13 -66.86
C PHE A 16 -38.08 58.88 -68.20
N PRO A 17 -38.04 60.22 -68.19
CA PRO A 17 -37.87 60.98 -69.42
C PRO A 17 -36.49 60.74 -70.04
N GLU A 18 -36.38 60.86 -71.36
CA GLU A 18 -35.10 60.85 -72.06
C GLU A 18 -34.20 61.98 -71.56
N ARG A 19 -32.99 61.64 -71.09
CA ARG A 19 -32.01 62.61 -70.61
C ARG A 19 -30.79 62.59 -71.50
N GLN A 20 -30.41 63.76 -72.00
CA GLN A 20 -29.24 63.97 -72.83
C GLN A 20 -28.21 64.74 -72.02
N ILE A 21 -27.03 64.14 -71.80
CA ILE A 21 -25.94 64.79 -71.09
C ILE A 21 -24.99 65.40 -72.11
N TYR A 22 -24.82 66.72 -72.04
CA TYR A 22 -23.87 67.45 -72.88
C TYR A 22 -22.51 67.49 -72.21
N HIS A 23 -21.54 66.78 -72.77
CA HIS A 23 -20.15 66.90 -72.34
C HIS A 23 -19.35 67.64 -73.42
N ARG A 24 -18.77 68.79 -73.04
CA ARG A 24 -17.88 69.59 -73.89
C ARG A 24 -16.47 69.53 -73.32
N SER A 25 -15.56 68.87 -74.03
CA SER A 25 -14.12 68.86 -73.68
C SER A 25 -13.28 68.99 -74.94
N GLY A 26 -12.38 69.98 -74.97
CA GLY A 26 -11.39 70.13 -76.04
C GLY A 26 -11.98 70.39 -77.44
N GLY A 27 -12.95 71.29 -77.55
CA GLY A 27 -13.46 71.77 -78.86
C GLY A 27 -14.47 70.87 -79.58
N THR A 28 -14.73 69.66 -79.07
CA THR A 28 -15.79 68.78 -79.60
C THR A 28 -16.91 68.57 -78.58
N VAL A 29 -18.16 68.54 -79.05
CA VAL A 29 -19.35 68.25 -78.23
C VAL A 29 -19.76 66.83 -78.51
N ARG A 30 -19.72 65.95 -77.50
CA ARG A 30 -20.17 64.56 -77.63
C ARG A 30 -21.53 64.43 -76.96
N TYR A 31 -22.52 63.91 -77.68
CA TYR A 31 -23.83 63.59 -77.13
C TYR A 31 -23.85 62.16 -76.63
N ILE A 32 -24.38 61.97 -75.42
CA ILE A 32 -24.71 60.65 -74.90
C ILE A 32 -26.17 60.71 -74.47
N SER A 33 -27.03 60.00 -75.20
CA SER A 33 -28.45 59.85 -74.88
C SER A 33 -28.63 58.64 -73.97
N ILE A 34 -29.19 58.85 -72.77
CA ILE A 34 -29.54 57.74 -71.88
C ILE A 34 -31.01 57.42 -72.08
N SER A 35 -31.28 56.23 -72.66
CA SER A 35 -32.64 55.79 -72.93
C SER A 35 -33.46 55.57 -71.64
N PRO A 36 -34.80 55.73 -71.67
CA PRO A 36 -35.66 55.52 -70.50
C PRO A 36 -35.51 54.13 -69.89
N TRP A 37 -35.32 53.11 -70.73
CA TRP A 37 -35.12 51.73 -70.32
C TRP A 37 -33.81 51.51 -69.57
N GLN A 38 -32.72 52.15 -70.01
CA GLN A 38 -31.43 52.11 -69.31
C GLN A 38 -31.51 52.78 -67.94
N GLN A 39 -32.24 53.90 -67.82
CA GLN A 39 -32.46 54.56 -66.53
C GLN A 39 -33.25 53.67 -65.55
N ALA A 40 -34.29 52.98 -66.05
CA ALA A 40 -35.10 52.07 -65.24
C ALA A 40 -34.30 50.88 -64.71
N ILE A 41 -33.45 50.27 -65.54
CA ILE A 41 -32.58 49.16 -65.11
C ILE A 41 -31.57 49.64 -64.06
N CYS A 42 -30.94 50.80 -64.26
CA CYS A 42 -30.02 51.36 -63.28
C CYS A 42 -30.70 51.67 -61.95
N ALA A 43 -31.93 52.21 -61.98
CA ALA A 43 -32.71 52.49 -60.78
C ALA A 43 -33.09 51.20 -60.04
N LEU A 44 -33.55 50.17 -60.76
CA LEU A 44 -33.85 48.87 -60.17
C LEU A 44 -32.60 48.24 -59.55
N GLY A 45 -31.47 48.26 -60.25
CA GLY A 45 -30.19 47.76 -59.74
C GLY A 45 -29.75 48.49 -58.47
N ALA A 46 -29.89 49.82 -58.43
CA ALA A 46 -29.58 50.61 -57.25
C ALA A 46 -30.48 50.25 -56.05
N THR A 47 -31.79 50.08 -56.27
CA THR A 47 -32.73 49.67 -55.21
C THR A 47 -32.50 48.25 -54.73
N ALA A 48 -32.14 47.32 -55.62
CA ALA A 48 -31.82 45.94 -55.27
C ALA A 48 -30.54 45.89 -54.44
N LEU A 49 -29.51 46.66 -54.81
CA LEU A 49 -28.29 46.78 -54.02
C LEU A 49 -28.54 47.40 -52.65
N ALA A 50 -29.33 48.48 -52.58
CA ALA A 50 -29.69 49.10 -51.31
C ALA A 50 -30.53 48.16 -50.42
N GLY A 51 -31.48 47.44 -51.01
CA GLY A 51 -32.25 46.42 -50.31
C GLY A 51 -31.36 45.28 -49.81
N TRP A 52 -30.41 44.84 -50.63
CA TRP A 52 -29.45 43.80 -50.28
C TRP A 52 -28.50 44.24 -49.16
N THR A 53 -28.02 45.49 -49.16
CA THR A 53 -27.17 46.00 -48.09
C THR A 53 -27.94 46.13 -46.78
N ILE A 54 -29.18 46.65 -46.82
CA ILE A 54 -30.05 46.72 -45.64
C ILE A 54 -30.36 45.32 -45.10
N PHE A 55 -30.62 44.34 -45.99
CA PHE A 55 -30.83 42.95 -45.60
C PHE A 55 -29.59 42.37 -44.91
N LEU A 56 -28.40 42.55 -45.50
CA LEU A 56 -27.14 42.10 -44.88
C LEU A 56 -26.91 42.76 -43.52
N THR A 57 -27.10 44.08 -43.41
CA THR A 57 -26.96 44.79 -42.14
C THR A 57 -27.97 44.31 -41.10
N GLY A 58 -29.23 44.11 -41.47
CA GLY A 58 -30.27 43.59 -40.58
C GLY A 58 -29.94 42.18 -40.08
N THR A 59 -29.54 41.29 -40.99
CA THR A 59 -29.13 39.92 -40.61
C THR A 59 -27.89 39.90 -39.73
N PHE A 60 -26.94 40.82 -39.93
CA PHE A 60 -25.75 40.93 -39.09
C PHE A 60 -26.07 41.49 -37.69
N ALA A 61 -26.95 42.49 -37.60
CA ALA A 61 -27.31 43.14 -36.34
C ALA A 61 -28.24 42.30 -35.46
N LEU A 62 -29.22 41.61 -36.05
CA LEU A 62 -30.16 40.75 -35.32
C LEU A 62 -29.65 39.31 -35.15
N GLY A 63 -28.89 38.82 -36.14
CA GLY A 63 -28.46 37.43 -36.22
C GLY A 63 -27.06 37.16 -35.70
N GLY A 64 -26.42 38.13 -35.00
CA GLY A 64 -25.17 37.96 -34.25
C GLY A 64 -24.20 36.94 -34.81
N SER A 65 -23.29 37.38 -35.69
CA SER A 65 -22.30 36.54 -36.37
C SER A 65 -22.89 35.30 -37.06
N THR A 66 -23.11 35.40 -38.37
CA THR A 66 -23.36 34.26 -39.25
C THR A 66 -22.10 33.36 -39.29
N GLY A 67 -21.88 32.56 -38.24
CA GLY A 67 -20.77 31.61 -38.05
C GLY A 67 -20.91 30.34 -38.88
N THR A 68 -21.52 30.40 -40.06
CA THR A 68 -21.87 29.23 -40.88
C THR A 68 -20.87 28.91 -41.98
N LEU A 69 -19.75 29.64 -42.11
CA LEU A 69 -18.76 29.42 -43.17
C LEU A 69 -17.35 29.00 -42.68
N THR A 70 -17.12 29.07 -41.37
CA THR A 70 -15.91 28.53 -40.72
C THR A 70 -16.37 28.01 -39.38
N GLY A 71 -16.24 26.70 -39.14
CA GLY A 71 -16.74 26.02 -37.93
C GLY A 71 -16.62 26.90 -36.69
N SER A 72 -17.76 27.14 -36.06
CA SER A 72 -17.99 28.07 -34.96
C SER A 72 -16.84 28.02 -33.97
N SER A 73 -16.32 29.17 -33.54
CA SER A 73 -15.40 29.26 -32.39
C SER A 73 -15.91 28.43 -31.21
N ASP A 74 -17.22 28.46 -31.02
CA ASP A 74 -17.97 27.85 -29.94
C ASP A 74 -17.92 26.32 -30.02
N ASP A 75 -18.04 25.72 -31.22
CA ASP A 75 -17.94 24.26 -31.40
C ASP A 75 -16.54 23.75 -31.03
N ARG A 76 -15.50 24.54 -31.35
CA ARG A 76 -14.12 24.20 -30.98
C ARG A 76 -13.89 24.35 -29.48
N GLU A 77 -14.55 25.31 -28.84
CA GLU A 77 -14.49 25.47 -27.38
C GLU A 77 -15.24 24.36 -26.67
N LEU A 78 -16.44 24.00 -27.13
CA LEU A 78 -17.21 22.86 -26.63
C LEU A 78 -16.42 21.56 -26.77
N ALA A 79 -15.82 21.28 -27.92
CA ALA A 79 -14.99 20.09 -28.12
C ALA A 79 -13.77 20.05 -27.19
N LYS A 80 -13.18 21.21 -26.85
CA LYS A 80 -12.10 21.29 -25.85
C LYS A 80 -12.60 20.95 -24.46
N TYR A 81 -13.75 21.51 -24.06
CA TYR A 81 -14.34 21.23 -22.75
C TYR A 81 -14.76 19.77 -22.62
N GLU A 82 -15.38 19.19 -23.63
CA GLU A 82 -15.74 17.76 -23.66
C GLU A 82 -14.50 16.89 -23.51
N ARG A 83 -13.43 17.18 -24.26
CA ARG A 83 -12.15 16.47 -24.12
C ARG A 83 -11.57 16.61 -22.71
N TRP A 84 -11.64 17.80 -22.10
CA TRP A 84 -11.15 18.01 -20.74
C TRP A 84 -11.99 17.24 -19.71
N VAL A 85 -13.31 17.22 -19.85
CA VAL A 85 -14.20 16.44 -18.98
C VAL A 85 -13.89 14.95 -19.10
N GLN A 86 -13.69 14.44 -20.31
CA GLN A 86 -13.29 13.05 -20.54
C GLN A 86 -11.94 12.73 -19.90
N GLU A 87 -10.95 13.61 -20.07
CA GLU A 87 -9.62 13.48 -19.46
C GLU A 87 -9.68 13.48 -17.93
N LEU A 88 -10.49 14.34 -17.32
CA LEU A 88 -10.69 14.37 -15.86
C LEU A 88 -11.36 13.09 -15.35
N ARG A 89 -12.37 12.60 -16.06
CA ARG A 89 -13.03 11.32 -15.73
C ARG A 89 -12.08 10.14 -15.86
N ALA A 90 -11.23 10.13 -16.89
CA ALA A 90 -10.20 9.11 -17.08
C ALA A 90 -9.17 9.14 -15.94
N LYS A 91 -8.74 10.33 -15.51
CA LYS A 91 -7.83 10.49 -14.36
C LYS A 91 -8.44 10.07 -13.03
N ASP A 92 -9.71 10.37 -12.79
CA ASP A 92 -10.42 9.94 -11.58
C ASP A 92 -10.66 8.42 -11.58
N ALA A 93 -11.02 7.83 -12.73
CA ALA A 93 -11.12 6.38 -12.86
C ALA A 93 -9.77 5.69 -12.59
N LEU A 94 -8.68 6.22 -13.14
CA LEU A 94 -7.32 5.72 -12.92
C LEU A 94 -6.90 5.89 -11.45
N SER A 95 -7.15 7.05 -10.84
CA SER A 95 -6.77 7.28 -9.45
C SER A 95 -7.50 6.31 -8.51
N ARG A 96 -8.79 6.05 -8.77
CA ARG A 96 -9.59 5.06 -8.02
C ARG A 96 -9.05 3.64 -8.19
N SER A 97 -8.75 3.21 -9.42
CA SER A 97 -8.21 1.87 -9.64
C SER A 97 -6.85 1.68 -8.97
N LEU A 98 -5.98 2.70 -8.99
CA LEU A 98 -4.70 2.67 -8.28
C LEU A 98 -4.85 2.70 -6.76
N LEU A 99 -5.93 3.28 -6.23
CA LEU A 99 -6.21 3.25 -4.80
C LEU A 99 -6.72 1.87 -4.39
N GLU A 100 -7.63 1.28 -5.16
CA GLU A 100 -8.16 -0.06 -4.94
C GLU A 100 -7.05 -1.12 -4.98
N GLU A 101 -6.19 -1.10 -6.01
CA GLU A 101 -5.04 -2.00 -6.11
C GLU A 101 -4.10 -1.87 -4.91
N ARG A 102 -3.87 -0.65 -4.43
CA ARG A 102 -3.05 -0.40 -3.23
C ARG A 102 -3.71 -0.88 -1.95
N THR A 103 -5.02 -0.67 -1.81
CA THR A 103 -5.78 -1.14 -0.65
C THR A 103 -5.77 -2.66 -0.61
N ASP A 104 -5.99 -3.33 -1.73
CA ASP A 104 -5.93 -4.78 -1.83
C ASP A 104 -4.52 -5.31 -1.53
N ALA A 105 -3.48 -4.67 -2.08
CA ALA A 105 -2.10 -5.04 -1.79
C ALA A 105 -1.77 -4.88 -0.30
N PHE A 106 -2.18 -3.76 0.31
CA PHE A 106 -1.99 -3.54 1.74
C PHE A 106 -2.74 -4.56 2.60
N GLN A 107 -3.99 -4.88 2.25
CA GLN A 107 -4.79 -5.88 2.97
C GLN A 107 -4.13 -7.27 2.92
N ARG A 108 -3.60 -7.68 1.76
CA ARG A 108 -2.85 -8.93 1.63
C ARG A 108 -1.58 -8.92 2.49
N GLU A 109 -0.79 -7.86 2.43
CA GLU A 109 0.42 -7.70 3.26
C GLU A 109 0.09 -7.71 4.76
N THR A 110 -1.04 -7.11 5.18
CA THR A 110 -1.46 -7.14 6.60
C THR A 110 -1.92 -8.51 7.05
N ALA A 111 -2.63 -9.27 6.22
CA ALA A 111 -3.05 -10.63 6.55
C ALA A 111 -1.84 -11.56 6.70
N GLU A 112 -0.90 -11.49 5.76
CA GLU A 112 0.37 -12.22 5.86
C GLU A 112 1.17 -11.85 7.11
N TRP A 113 1.14 -10.58 7.51
CA TRP A 113 1.82 -10.12 8.72
C TRP A 113 1.15 -10.62 10.00
N GLU A 114 -0.18 -10.63 10.04
CA GLU A 114 -0.96 -11.21 11.14
C GLU A 114 -0.62 -12.71 11.31
N ASP A 115 -0.59 -13.46 10.21
CA ASP A 115 -0.23 -14.87 10.21
C ASP A 115 1.20 -15.11 10.74
N ARG A 116 2.17 -14.29 10.32
CA ARG A 116 3.55 -14.38 10.86
C ARG A 116 3.63 -14.02 12.33
N GLN A 117 2.93 -12.97 12.74
CA GLN A 117 2.96 -12.54 14.13
C GLN A 117 2.34 -13.61 15.04
N LYS A 118 1.24 -14.23 14.60
CA LYS A 118 0.65 -15.38 15.28
C LYS A 118 1.63 -16.56 15.36
N ALA A 119 2.33 -16.86 14.27
CA ALA A 119 3.31 -17.94 14.26
C ALA A 119 4.53 -17.68 15.18
N LEU A 120 4.95 -16.42 15.29
CA LEU A 120 5.98 -15.99 16.25
C LEU A 120 5.48 -16.02 17.70
N GLU A 121 4.22 -15.64 17.92
CA GLU A 121 3.57 -15.74 19.23
C GLU A 121 3.50 -17.19 19.70
N ASP A 122 3.07 -18.11 18.82
CA ASP A 122 3.05 -19.55 19.11
C ASP A 122 4.45 -20.11 19.42
N LEU A 123 5.49 -19.65 18.71
CA LEU A 123 6.88 -20.00 19.02
C LEU A 123 7.28 -19.46 20.40
N PHE A 124 7.03 -18.17 20.65
CA PHE A 124 7.45 -17.54 21.90
C PHE A 124 6.70 -18.10 23.10
N GLU A 125 5.42 -18.48 22.94
CA GLU A 125 4.67 -19.20 23.96
C GLU A 125 5.28 -20.58 24.22
N GLN A 126 5.77 -21.30 23.20
CA GLN A 126 6.53 -22.54 23.42
C GLN A 126 7.84 -22.27 24.16
N LEU A 127 8.58 -21.22 23.79
CA LEU A 127 9.83 -20.85 24.45
C LEU A 127 9.63 -20.48 25.93
N LYS A 128 8.50 -19.82 26.23
CA LYS A 128 8.12 -19.40 27.58
C LYS A 128 7.40 -20.49 28.37
N GLY A 129 6.79 -21.47 27.69
CA GLY A 129 5.79 -22.41 28.20
C GLY A 129 6.24 -23.37 29.31
N ASP A 130 7.47 -23.26 29.77
CA ASP A 130 8.02 -24.00 30.93
C ASP A 130 8.49 -23.07 32.06
N GLU A 131 8.67 -21.77 31.78
CA GLU A 131 9.22 -20.75 32.69
C GLU A 131 8.11 -20.05 33.51
N THR A 132 7.09 -20.80 33.95
CA THR A 132 6.24 -20.35 35.07
C THR A 132 6.81 -20.75 36.43
N LEU A 133 7.94 -21.46 36.43
CA LEU A 133 8.74 -21.78 37.60
C LEU A 133 10.19 -21.33 37.31
N ASP A 134 10.80 -20.61 38.24
CA ASP A 134 12.24 -20.31 38.30
C ASP A 134 12.90 -19.05 37.69
N VAL A 135 12.15 -18.01 37.33
CA VAL A 135 12.70 -16.64 37.48
C VAL A 135 12.93 -16.31 38.99
N SER A 136 12.34 -17.09 39.90
CA SER A 136 12.63 -17.05 41.34
C SER A 136 13.97 -17.70 41.75
N ALA A 137 14.52 -18.66 41.01
CA ALA A 137 15.80 -19.29 41.41
C ALA A 137 17.04 -18.52 40.95
N LEU A 138 16.91 -17.64 39.95
CA LEU A 138 17.99 -16.72 39.55
C LEU A 138 18.07 -15.47 40.44
N THR A 139 17.15 -15.27 41.37
CA THR A 139 17.22 -14.24 42.43
C THR A 139 17.79 -14.84 43.72
N GLY A 140 18.92 -15.51 43.59
CA GLY A 140 19.71 -16.01 44.71
C GLY A 140 20.53 -14.92 45.41
N ASP A 141 19.97 -13.72 45.64
CA ASP A 141 20.48 -12.72 46.60
C ASP A 141 19.51 -11.54 46.75
N GLY A 142 18.26 -11.75 47.18
CA GLY A 142 17.40 -10.76 47.87
C GLY A 142 17.19 -9.35 47.27
N ALA A 143 17.71 -9.04 46.09
CA ALA A 143 17.60 -7.77 45.42
C ALA A 143 16.50 -7.91 44.38
N ASP A 144 15.30 -7.56 44.82
CA ASP A 144 14.19 -7.22 43.94
C ASP A 144 14.72 -6.17 42.95
N LEU A 145 14.93 -6.55 41.69
CA LEU A 145 15.12 -5.61 40.59
C LEU A 145 13.77 -4.93 40.34
N LEU A 146 13.35 -4.15 41.32
CA LEU A 146 12.42 -3.07 41.11
C LEU A 146 13.12 -2.16 40.10
N VAL A 147 12.62 -2.14 38.88
CA VAL A 147 12.78 -1.02 37.97
C VAL A 147 12.13 0.17 38.68
N GLN A 148 12.88 0.75 39.63
CA GLN A 148 12.55 2.01 40.23
C GLN A 148 12.66 3.00 39.09
N ALA A 149 11.51 3.42 38.57
CA ALA A 149 11.40 4.65 37.82
C ALA A 149 12.01 5.74 38.70
N SER A 150 13.30 6.03 38.50
CA SER A 150 13.97 7.13 39.15
C SER A 150 13.24 8.40 38.74
N ILE A 151 13.18 9.38 39.63
CA ILE A 151 12.48 10.64 39.41
C ILE A 151 13.01 11.37 38.15
N GLU A 152 14.20 11.04 37.65
CA GLU A 152 14.71 11.43 36.33
C GLU A 152 13.85 10.97 35.12
N GLU A 153 13.04 9.91 35.21
CA GLU A 153 12.14 9.46 34.13
C GLU A 153 10.83 10.29 34.10
N ALA A 154 10.60 11.15 35.09
CA ALA A 154 9.45 12.05 35.17
C ALA A 154 9.67 13.37 34.40
N ASP A 155 10.44 13.35 33.30
CA ASP A 155 10.34 14.42 32.33
C ASP A 155 9.00 14.26 31.62
N ASP A 156 8.17 15.32 31.62
CA ASP A 156 6.88 15.30 30.94
C ASP A 156 7.13 14.81 29.52
N ARG A 157 6.50 13.69 29.15
CA ARG A 157 6.54 13.19 27.77
C ARG A 157 6.14 14.35 26.87
N GLN A 158 7.14 14.97 26.25
CA GLN A 158 6.93 16.11 25.37
C GLN A 158 5.94 15.63 24.33
N SER A 159 4.75 16.23 24.33
CA SER A 159 3.76 15.96 23.30
C SER A 159 4.47 16.24 21.99
N ARG A 160 4.71 15.19 21.19
CA ARG A 160 5.28 15.33 19.84
C ARG A 160 4.53 16.47 19.20
N ASP A 161 5.24 17.58 18.95
CA ASP A 161 4.69 18.74 18.30
C ASP A 161 3.95 18.18 17.10
N SER A 162 2.63 18.39 17.05
CA SER A 162 1.81 17.91 15.97
C SER A 162 2.20 18.76 14.78
N PHE A 163 3.35 18.42 14.17
CA PHE A 163 3.71 18.84 12.85
C PHE A 163 2.45 18.54 12.06
N ARG A 164 1.73 19.61 11.69
CA ARG A 164 0.71 19.55 10.65
C ARG A 164 1.49 19.14 9.41
N MET A 165 1.75 17.85 9.31
CA MET A 165 2.10 17.18 8.10
C MET A 165 0.87 17.46 7.24
N THR A 166 0.93 18.51 6.43
CA THR A 166 0.25 18.48 5.15
C THR A 166 0.68 17.15 4.56
N ALA A 167 -0.17 16.13 4.69
CA ALA A 167 0.14 14.76 4.36
C ALA A 167 0.31 14.67 2.85
N THR A 168 1.45 15.15 2.36
CA THR A 168 2.13 14.44 1.31
C THR A 168 2.50 13.12 1.95
N LEU A 169 1.63 12.12 1.78
CA LEU A 169 1.92 10.72 2.08
C LEU A 169 3.18 10.36 1.28
N ASP A 170 4.34 10.64 1.84
CA ASP A 170 5.62 10.28 1.25
C ASP A 170 5.79 8.78 1.52
N THR A 171 5.16 8.00 0.63
CA THR A 171 5.05 6.54 0.62
C THR A 171 6.39 5.81 0.68
N ARG A 172 7.52 6.52 0.52
CA ARG A 172 8.85 5.98 0.81
C ARG A 172 9.01 5.58 2.28
N GLY A 173 8.39 6.29 3.22
CA GLY A 173 8.48 5.98 4.64
C GLY A 173 7.87 4.62 5.02
N ASN A 174 6.70 4.29 4.46
CA ASN A 174 5.97 3.07 4.84
C ASN A 174 6.69 1.79 4.36
N ARG A 175 7.23 1.80 3.14
CA ARG A 175 7.99 0.66 2.60
C ARG A 175 9.27 0.38 3.39
N VAL A 176 9.96 1.43 3.82
CA VAL A 176 11.13 1.30 4.70
C VAL A 176 10.73 0.72 6.05
N SER A 177 9.58 1.14 6.60
CA SER A 177 9.06 0.59 7.86
C SER A 177 8.75 -0.91 7.76
N VAL A 178 8.05 -1.36 6.71
CA VAL A 178 7.73 -2.79 6.51
C VAL A 178 8.99 -3.63 6.37
N LYS A 179 10.01 -3.13 5.64
CA LYS A 179 11.30 -3.83 5.51
C LYS A 179 12.00 -3.96 6.87
N ASN A 180 12.01 -2.90 7.67
CA ASN A 180 12.60 -2.92 9.00
C ASN A 180 11.85 -3.89 9.93
N LEU A 181 10.52 -3.98 9.82
CA LEU A 181 9.72 -4.94 10.58
C LEU A 181 10.07 -6.39 10.22
N LYS A 182 10.19 -6.72 8.92
CA LYS A 182 10.62 -8.05 8.48
C LYS A 182 12.01 -8.42 9.01
N TYR A 183 12.95 -7.47 8.93
CA TYR A 183 14.28 -7.65 9.49
C TYR A 183 14.26 -7.88 11.00
N ASN A 184 13.41 -7.17 11.74
CA ASN A 184 13.25 -7.39 13.18
C ASN A 184 12.68 -8.78 13.49
N GLN A 185 11.73 -9.29 12.68
CA GLN A 185 11.19 -10.65 12.83
C GLN A 185 12.25 -11.72 12.59
N GLU A 186 13.10 -11.56 11.56
CA GLU A 186 14.23 -12.46 11.31
C GLU A 186 15.22 -12.45 12.48
N ARG A 187 15.57 -11.26 12.98
CA ARG A 187 16.44 -11.12 14.15
C ARG A 187 15.87 -11.79 15.41
N MET A 188 14.56 -11.73 15.62
CA MET A 188 13.90 -12.41 16.75
C MET A 188 14.00 -13.94 16.64
N LEU A 189 13.90 -14.50 15.42
CA LEU A 189 14.10 -15.93 15.21
C LEU A 189 15.54 -16.35 15.49
N ASP A 190 16.52 -15.54 15.08
CA ASP A 190 17.93 -15.80 15.35
C ASP A 190 18.22 -15.75 16.86
N GLU A 191 17.68 -14.75 17.58
CA GLU A 191 17.83 -14.65 19.03
C GLU A 191 17.17 -15.82 19.77
N ALA A 192 15.99 -16.28 19.30
CA ALA A 192 15.32 -17.45 19.86
C ALA A 192 16.09 -18.75 19.58
N GLU A 193 16.69 -18.90 18.39
CA GLU A 193 17.55 -20.04 18.06
C GLU A 193 18.79 -20.09 18.95
N ASP A 194 19.51 -18.97 19.08
CA ASP A 194 20.73 -18.88 19.91
C ASP A 194 20.42 -19.22 21.38
N LEU A 195 19.31 -18.68 21.92
CA LEU A 195 18.87 -18.97 23.28
C LEU A 195 18.51 -20.44 23.47
N ALA A 196 17.81 -21.04 22.51
CA ALA A 196 17.45 -22.45 22.55
C ALA A 196 18.69 -23.36 22.51
N ILE A 197 19.67 -23.03 21.66
CA ILE A 197 20.95 -23.76 21.58
C ILE A 197 21.69 -23.66 22.92
N GLU A 198 21.82 -22.46 23.48
CA GLU A 198 22.53 -22.26 24.75
C GLU A 198 21.90 -23.04 25.91
N ARG A 199 20.57 -23.02 26.02
CA ARG A 199 19.84 -23.78 27.04
C ARG A 199 19.97 -25.29 26.83
N ALA A 200 19.84 -25.77 25.58
CA ALA A 200 20.02 -27.19 25.25
C ALA A 200 21.44 -27.69 25.57
N GLU A 201 22.48 -26.92 25.23
CA GLU A 201 23.88 -27.25 25.53
C GLU A 201 24.14 -27.27 27.04
N ARG A 202 23.58 -26.31 27.79
CA ARG A 202 23.63 -26.29 29.25
C ARG A 202 23.00 -27.54 29.84
N ALA A 203 21.78 -27.89 29.45
CA ALA A 203 21.09 -29.08 29.92
C ALA A 203 21.87 -30.37 29.59
N ARG A 204 22.37 -30.47 28.35
CA ARG A 204 23.26 -31.57 27.93
C ARG A 204 24.53 -31.65 28.78
N SER A 205 25.14 -30.52 29.15
CA SER A 205 26.33 -30.50 30.00
C SER A 205 26.05 -31.03 31.41
N VAL A 206 24.89 -30.70 31.99
CA VAL A 206 24.46 -31.23 33.30
C VAL A 206 24.30 -32.74 33.22
N ILE A 207 23.63 -33.24 32.18
CA ILE A 207 23.45 -34.69 31.95
C ILE A 207 24.80 -35.40 31.81
N GLN A 208 25.78 -34.80 31.11
CA GLN A 208 27.12 -35.38 30.95
C GLN A 208 27.91 -35.41 32.27
N LEU A 209 27.74 -34.39 33.12
CA LEU A 209 28.40 -34.32 34.44
C LEU A 209 27.78 -35.29 35.44
N THR A 210 26.47 -35.50 35.37
CA THR A 210 25.79 -36.51 36.17
C THR A 210 26.09 -37.87 35.56
N THR A 211 26.87 -38.72 36.22
CA THR A 211 27.37 -40.01 35.69
C THR A 211 26.27 -41.06 35.37
N ILE A 212 25.00 -40.63 35.33
CA ILE A 212 23.85 -41.41 34.88
C ILE A 212 23.99 -41.55 33.36
N GLY A 213 24.55 -42.68 32.92
CA GLY A 213 24.95 -42.92 31.55
C GLY A 213 23.87 -42.53 30.54
N SER A 214 24.30 -41.74 29.54
CA SER A 214 23.57 -41.42 28.31
C SER A 214 22.81 -42.61 27.71
N ASP A 215 23.32 -43.83 27.94
CA ASP A 215 22.76 -45.09 27.45
C ASP A 215 21.32 -45.34 27.92
N ARG A 216 20.93 -44.97 29.15
CA ARG A 216 19.55 -45.17 29.62
C ARG A 216 18.56 -44.15 29.08
N ILE A 217 19.03 -42.93 28.83
CA ILE A 217 18.22 -41.84 28.28
C ILE A 217 17.99 -42.07 26.77
N MET A 218 18.99 -42.64 26.09
CA MET A 218 18.96 -42.91 24.65
C MET A 218 18.15 -44.16 24.29
N GLU A 219 17.96 -45.10 25.22
CA GLU A 219 17.08 -46.27 25.04
C GLU A 219 15.58 -45.91 25.16
N SER A 220 15.24 -44.86 25.91
CA SER A 220 13.88 -44.31 26.01
C SER A 220 13.56 -43.21 25.00
N ALA A 221 14.56 -42.70 24.27
CA ALA A 221 14.36 -41.74 23.20
C ALA A 221 13.70 -42.45 22.01
N GLU A 222 12.36 -42.45 21.98
CA GLU A 222 11.60 -42.83 20.80
C GLU A 222 12.19 -42.09 19.59
N MET A 223 12.66 -42.86 18.59
CA MET A 223 13.40 -42.40 17.41
C MET A 223 12.51 -41.62 16.42
N GLY A 224 11.83 -40.58 16.90
CA GLY A 224 11.09 -39.61 16.10
C GLY A 224 11.64 -38.23 16.40
N GLY A 225 12.31 -37.61 15.43
CA GLY A 225 12.60 -36.19 15.51
C GLY A 225 11.31 -35.37 15.66
N PRO A 226 11.41 -34.09 16.06
CA PRO A 226 10.24 -33.23 16.24
C PRO A 226 9.32 -33.29 15.02
N LEU A 227 8.01 -33.41 15.26
CA LEU A 227 7.01 -33.56 14.21
C LEU A 227 6.99 -32.30 13.32
N VAL A 228 7.61 -32.39 12.15
CA VAL A 228 7.44 -31.38 11.10
C VAL A 228 6.14 -31.72 10.37
N SER A 229 5.13 -30.87 10.52
CA SER A 229 3.83 -31.09 9.86
C SER A 229 4.00 -30.99 8.34
N MET A 230 3.51 -31.99 7.61
CA MET A 230 3.48 -31.96 6.12
C MET A 230 2.68 -30.76 5.60
N ALA A 231 1.75 -30.24 6.42
CA ALA A 231 0.99 -29.02 6.13
C ALA A 231 1.90 -27.78 6.01
N ASN A 232 2.90 -27.61 6.89
CA ASN A 232 3.87 -26.51 6.76
C ASN A 232 4.74 -26.65 5.49
N LEU A 233 5.12 -27.88 5.13
CA LEU A 233 5.92 -28.15 3.93
C LEU A 233 5.13 -27.93 2.63
N THR A 234 3.81 -28.14 2.66
CA THR A 234 2.93 -28.00 1.49
C THR A 234 2.25 -26.64 1.39
N ALA A 235 2.12 -25.88 2.50
CA ALA A 235 1.65 -24.49 2.50
C ALA A 235 2.56 -23.56 1.68
N GLY A 236 3.83 -23.92 1.50
CA GLY A 236 4.78 -23.19 0.64
C GLY A 236 4.71 -23.50 -0.86
N GLY A 237 3.84 -24.42 -1.30
CA GLY A 237 3.96 -25.05 -2.62
C GLY A 237 3.38 -24.28 -3.81
N GLU A 238 2.34 -23.46 -3.65
CA GLU A 238 1.63 -22.88 -4.82
C GLU A 238 1.37 -21.37 -4.79
N THR A 239 1.47 -20.67 -3.64
CA THR A 239 1.07 -19.24 -3.57
C THR A 239 1.97 -18.32 -2.74
N LEU A 240 3.02 -18.80 -2.08
CA LEU A 240 3.88 -17.95 -1.24
C LEU A 240 5.01 -17.31 -2.05
N SER A 241 5.33 -16.04 -1.76
CA SER A 241 6.51 -15.39 -2.32
C SER A 241 7.77 -16.13 -1.85
N ALA A 242 8.83 -16.12 -2.67
CA ALA A 242 10.10 -16.78 -2.33
C ALA A 242 10.69 -16.32 -0.99
N GLN A 243 10.45 -15.06 -0.60
CA GLN A 243 10.90 -14.50 0.68
C GLN A 243 10.06 -15.00 1.87
N ASP A 244 8.82 -15.41 1.63
CA ASP A 244 7.92 -15.88 2.70
C ASP A 244 8.25 -17.33 3.02
N ALA A 245 8.54 -18.12 1.98
CA ALA A 245 9.01 -19.50 2.13
C ALA A 245 10.28 -19.59 3.00
N SER A 246 11.25 -18.66 2.84
CA SER A 246 12.45 -18.67 3.68
C SER A 246 12.15 -18.39 5.15
N PHE A 247 11.20 -17.48 5.45
CA PHE A 247 10.78 -17.22 6.82
C PHE A 247 10.15 -18.46 7.47
N TYR A 248 9.21 -19.12 6.79
CA TYR A 248 8.56 -20.31 7.34
C TYR A 248 9.54 -21.49 7.51
N ASN A 249 10.50 -21.67 6.58
CA ASN A 249 11.55 -22.66 6.74
C ASN A 249 12.41 -22.37 7.99
N ARG A 250 12.81 -21.11 8.18
CA ARG A 250 13.57 -20.69 9.36
C ARG A 250 12.77 -20.88 10.65
N LEU A 251 11.49 -20.51 10.65
CA LEU A 251 10.58 -20.74 11.76
C LEU A 251 10.51 -22.23 12.13
N THR A 252 10.40 -23.13 11.15
CA THR A 252 10.38 -24.58 11.42
C THR A 252 11.70 -25.11 11.98
N GLU A 253 12.83 -24.56 11.53
CA GLU A 253 14.15 -24.87 12.08
C GLU A 253 14.26 -24.40 13.53
N THR A 254 13.89 -23.16 13.82
CA THR A 254 13.88 -22.61 15.18
C THR A 254 12.94 -23.39 16.09
N GLN A 255 11.73 -23.75 15.64
CA GLN A 255 10.80 -24.59 16.40
C GLN A 255 11.40 -25.96 16.74
N ALA A 256 12.11 -26.59 15.79
CA ALA A 256 12.79 -27.86 16.06
C ALA A 256 13.89 -27.71 17.12
N ARG A 257 14.61 -26.58 17.15
CA ARG A 257 15.62 -26.25 18.18
C ARG A 257 14.99 -26.01 19.54
N VAL A 258 13.87 -25.28 19.60
CA VAL A 258 13.13 -25.06 20.84
C VAL A 258 12.59 -26.37 21.41
N ALA A 259 12.05 -27.26 20.56
CA ALA A 259 11.61 -28.59 20.98
C ALA A 259 12.78 -29.45 21.49
N GLU A 260 13.95 -29.39 20.85
CA GLU A 260 15.16 -30.07 21.31
C GLU A 260 15.62 -29.54 22.69
N MET A 261 15.59 -28.22 22.89
CA MET A 261 15.90 -27.59 24.17
C MET A 261 14.95 -28.08 25.28
N GLN A 262 13.64 -28.01 25.05
CA GLN A 262 12.63 -28.47 26.02
C GLN A 262 12.81 -29.93 26.40
N TYR A 263 13.14 -30.79 25.43
CA TYR A 263 13.41 -32.20 25.69
C TYR A 263 14.57 -32.41 26.68
N TYR A 264 15.68 -31.70 26.49
CA TYR A 264 16.82 -31.81 27.41
C TYR A 264 16.54 -31.17 28.78
N GLU A 265 15.84 -30.04 28.83
CA GLU A 265 15.43 -29.41 30.09
C GLU A 265 14.52 -30.34 30.91
N GLN A 266 13.51 -30.95 30.28
CA GLN A 266 12.63 -31.92 30.95
C GLN A 266 13.40 -33.13 31.52
N ILE A 267 14.41 -33.62 30.80
CA ILE A 267 15.29 -34.67 31.32
C ILE A 267 16.02 -34.17 32.56
N VAL A 268 16.64 -32.99 32.50
CA VAL A 268 17.39 -32.41 33.62
C VAL A 268 16.50 -32.18 34.84
N GLU A 269 15.27 -31.68 34.65
CA GLU A 269 14.31 -31.47 35.73
C GLU A 269 13.94 -32.80 36.43
N SER A 270 13.83 -33.88 35.66
CA SER A 270 13.54 -35.21 36.21
C SER A 270 14.71 -35.81 37.01
N LEU A 271 15.92 -35.25 36.92
CA LEU A 271 17.09 -35.75 37.63
C LEU A 271 17.07 -35.30 39.11
N PRO A 272 17.31 -36.22 40.07
CA PRO A 272 17.39 -35.88 41.48
C PRO A 272 18.75 -35.23 41.81
N LEU A 273 18.97 -33.99 41.39
CA LEU A 273 20.23 -33.24 41.58
C LEU A 273 20.37 -32.62 42.98
N GLY A 274 19.26 -32.50 43.71
CA GLY A 274 19.22 -31.88 45.03
C GLY A 274 19.88 -32.72 46.12
N ALA A 275 20.28 -32.05 47.21
CA ALA A 275 20.71 -32.74 48.42
C ALA A 275 19.55 -33.63 48.94
N PRO A 276 19.78 -34.92 49.24
CA PRO A 276 18.71 -35.85 49.60
C PRO A 276 18.06 -35.54 50.95
N VAL A 277 18.71 -34.72 51.78
CA VAL A 277 18.23 -34.33 53.10
C VAL A 277 18.30 -32.81 53.25
N GLY A 278 17.15 -32.17 53.48
CA GLY A 278 17.01 -30.72 53.67
C GLY A 278 17.25 -30.23 55.11
N VAL A 279 17.69 -31.11 56.01
CA VAL A 279 17.96 -30.80 57.43
C VAL A 279 19.45 -30.95 57.72
N PRO A 280 20.00 -30.24 58.72
CA PRO A 280 21.38 -30.47 59.15
C PRO A 280 21.60 -31.95 59.50
N PHE A 281 22.53 -32.59 58.80
CA PHE A 281 22.82 -34.00 58.93
C PHE A 281 24.29 -34.22 59.27
N ARG A 282 24.59 -35.36 59.88
CA ARG A 282 25.95 -35.80 60.15
C ARG A 282 26.31 -36.90 59.15
N TYR A 283 27.41 -36.72 58.42
CA TYR A 283 28.02 -37.79 57.65
C TYR A 283 28.53 -38.88 58.60
N THR A 284 27.91 -40.06 58.55
CA THR A 284 28.24 -41.19 59.43
C THR A 284 29.28 -42.12 58.81
N SER A 285 29.31 -42.25 57.47
CA SER A 285 30.27 -43.07 56.74
C SER A 285 30.52 -42.50 55.33
N PRO A 286 31.77 -42.53 54.83
CA PRO A 286 32.06 -42.29 53.41
C PRO A 286 31.65 -43.49 52.55
N TYR A 287 31.60 -43.28 51.23
CA TYR A 287 31.39 -44.34 50.23
C TYR A 287 32.54 -45.37 50.27
N GLY A 288 32.21 -46.67 50.26
CA GLY A 288 33.20 -47.75 50.29
C GLY A 288 32.75 -48.98 51.07
N ILE A 289 33.70 -49.70 51.66
CA ILE A 289 33.41 -50.90 52.48
C ILE A 289 32.87 -50.46 53.84
N TRP A 290 31.66 -50.90 54.16
CA TRP A 290 30.99 -50.61 55.42
C TRP A 290 30.38 -51.88 56.02
N VAL A 291 30.09 -51.86 57.32
CA VAL A 291 29.44 -53.00 57.99
C VAL A 291 27.93 -52.76 57.98
N ASP A 292 27.21 -53.59 57.23
CA ASP A 292 25.75 -53.52 57.11
C ASP A 292 25.08 -53.73 58.49
N PRO A 293 24.21 -52.81 58.97
CA PRO A 293 23.58 -52.90 60.28
C PRO A 293 22.61 -54.08 60.41
N PHE A 294 22.06 -54.57 59.31
CA PHE A 294 21.14 -55.72 59.28
C PHE A 294 21.90 -57.04 59.19
N ILE A 295 22.93 -57.11 58.33
CA ILE A 295 23.65 -58.36 58.02
C ILE A 295 24.92 -58.53 58.87
N LYS A 296 25.42 -57.46 59.50
CA LYS A 296 26.66 -57.39 60.30
C LYS A 296 27.90 -57.93 59.59
N ARG A 297 27.92 -57.83 58.26
CA ARG A 297 29.03 -58.24 57.40
C ARG A 297 29.51 -57.03 56.59
N PRO A 298 30.80 -56.98 56.22
CA PRO A 298 31.30 -55.96 55.33
C PRO A 298 30.61 -56.08 53.96
N ARG A 299 30.05 -54.98 53.48
CA ARG A 299 29.52 -54.82 52.13
C ARG A 299 30.10 -53.57 51.48
N TRP A 300 30.18 -53.60 50.15
CA TRP A 300 30.46 -52.42 49.36
C TRP A 300 29.16 -51.62 49.20
N HIS A 301 29.30 -50.31 49.15
CA HIS A 301 28.20 -49.37 48.96
C HIS A 301 27.48 -49.53 47.62
#